data_AF-A0A1H8CKR2-F1
#
_entry.id   AF-A0A1H8CKR2-F1
#
_cell.length_a   1.000
_cell.length_b   1.000
_cell.length_c   1.000
_cell.angle_alpha   90.00
_cell.angle_beta   90.00
_cell.angle_gamma   90.00
#
_symmetry.space_group_name_H-M   'P 1'
#
loop_
_entity.id
_entity.type
_entity.pdbx_description
1 polymer ?
#
loop_
_entity_poly.entity_id
_entity_poly.type
_entity_poly.pdbx_seq_one_letter_code
_entity_poly.pdbx_strand_id
1 'polypeptide(L)'
;MLKRGVLIGALLAAGPACAALSGFYDSGEKIAAILQSAEVAEELRQAPIGAVMNTGTTAQGHDEWLVRVQDCDLLVSVIAEAPPGPGKTTYRVEILHPCEE
;
A
#
# COMPACT_ATOMS: atom_id res chain seq x y z
N MET A 1 -23.81 57.44 10.66
CA MET A 1 -22.81 56.63 9.94
C MET A 1 -22.42 55.46 10.83
N LEU A 2 -23.03 54.29 10.62
CA LEU A 2 -22.89 53.13 11.50
C LEU A 2 -21.69 52.28 11.06
N LYS A 3 -20.65 52.22 11.89
CA LYS A 3 -19.47 51.37 11.71
C LYS A 3 -19.90 49.90 11.62
N ARG A 4 -19.74 49.26 10.46
CA ARG A 4 -19.93 47.81 10.31
C ARG A 4 -18.60 47.12 10.63
N GLY A 5 -18.57 46.53 11.82
CA GLY A 5 -17.46 45.75 12.34
C GLY A 5 -17.15 44.51 11.49
N VAL A 6 -15.87 44.20 11.46
CA VAL A 6 -15.24 43.04 10.85
C VAL A 6 -15.76 41.75 11.49
N LEU A 7 -16.16 40.78 10.65
CA LEU A 7 -16.33 39.38 11.05
C LEU A 7 -15.37 38.55 10.18
N ILE A 8 -14.17 38.31 10.70
CA ILE A 8 -13.23 37.32 10.19
C ILE A 8 -13.81 35.94 10.54
N GLY A 9 -14.49 35.32 9.58
CA GLY A 9 -14.90 33.93 9.66
C GLY A 9 -13.70 33.03 9.39
N ALA A 10 -12.97 32.64 10.45
CA ALA A 10 -12.00 31.56 10.37
C ALA A 10 -12.78 30.24 10.19
N LEU A 11 -13.03 29.86 8.94
CA LEU A 11 -13.43 28.51 8.59
C LEU A 11 -12.26 27.58 8.91
N LEU A 12 -12.30 26.98 10.11
CA LEU A 12 -11.57 25.75 10.39
C LEU A 12 -12.13 24.68 9.45
N ALA A 13 -11.51 24.54 8.28
CA ALA A 13 -11.61 23.34 7.47
C ALA A 13 -10.91 22.21 8.23
N ALA A 14 -11.59 21.69 9.26
CA ALA A 14 -11.29 20.38 9.83
C ALA A 14 -11.75 19.33 8.81
N GLY A 15 -11.03 19.25 7.68
CA GLY A 15 -11.09 18.06 6.85
C GLY A 15 -10.75 16.85 7.73
N PRO A 16 -11.36 15.68 7.50
CA PRO A 16 -11.00 14.49 8.26
C PRO A 16 -9.48 14.35 8.14
N ALA A 17 -8.81 14.40 9.28
CA ALA A 17 -7.44 13.96 9.36
C ALA A 17 -7.50 12.47 9.01
N CYS A 18 -7.33 12.14 7.73
CA CYS A 18 -6.91 10.81 7.34
C CYS A 18 -5.69 10.55 8.21
N ALA A 19 -5.85 9.74 9.25
CA ALA A 19 -4.74 9.37 10.11
C ALA A 19 -3.81 8.60 9.20
N ALA A 20 -2.83 9.31 8.63
CA ALA A 20 -1.81 8.71 7.80
C ALA A 20 -1.16 7.64 8.67
N LEU A 21 -1.38 6.38 8.29
CA LEU A 21 -0.79 5.25 8.99
C LEU A 21 0.72 5.46 9.03
N SER A 22 1.37 5.01 10.11
CA SER A 22 2.82 5.02 10.13
C SER A 22 3.33 4.14 8.99
N GLY A 23 4.46 4.52 8.39
CA GLY A 23 5.06 3.71 7.31
C GLY A 23 5.33 2.27 7.75
N PHE A 24 5.61 2.05 9.05
CA PHE A 24 5.73 0.70 9.62
C PHE A 24 4.42 -0.09 9.52
N TYR A 25 3.29 0.50 9.94
CA TYR A 25 1.98 -0.18 9.91
C TYR A 25 1.54 -0.44 8.46
N ASP A 26 1.68 0.57 7.60
CA ASP A 26 1.37 0.47 6.18
C ASP A 26 2.22 -0.60 5.47
N SER A 27 3.52 -0.69 5.78
CA SER A 27 4.39 -1.77 5.29
C SER A 27 3.92 -3.15 5.79
N GLY A 28 3.48 -3.25 7.06
CA GLY A 28 2.95 -4.48 7.62
C GLY A 28 1.68 -4.97 6.91
N GLU A 29 0.76 -4.07 6.58
CA GLU A 29 -0.45 -4.40 5.82
C GLU A 29 -0.12 -4.82 4.38
N LYS A 30 0.86 -4.18 3.73
CA LYS A 30 1.33 -4.56 2.39
C LYS A 30 1.97 -5.94 2.38
N ILE A 31 2.86 -6.23 3.33
CA ILE A 31 3.45 -7.57 3.49
C ILE A 31 2.36 -8.60 3.75
N ALA A 32 1.39 -8.29 4.62
CA ALA A 32 0.27 -9.20 4.87
C ALA A 32 -0.53 -9.49 3.59
N ALA A 33 -0.81 -8.49 2.76
CA ALA A 33 -1.48 -8.68 1.47
C ALA A 33 -0.68 -9.56 0.50
N ILE A 34 0.65 -9.37 0.41
CA ILE A 34 1.54 -10.24 -0.38
C ILE A 34 1.45 -11.69 0.10
N LEU A 35 1.56 -11.92 1.42
CA LEU A 35 1.55 -13.26 2.01
C LEU A 35 0.17 -13.94 1.98
N GLN A 36 -0.91 -13.18 1.79
CA GLN A 36 -2.28 -13.69 1.66
C GLN A 36 -2.71 -13.93 0.21
N SER A 37 -1.93 -13.49 -0.79
CA SER A 37 -2.26 -13.72 -2.20
C SER A 37 -2.03 -15.18 -2.59
N ALA A 38 -3.08 -15.81 -3.11
CA ALA A 38 -3.02 -17.17 -3.63
C ALA A 38 -2.12 -17.25 -4.87
N GLU A 39 -2.16 -16.23 -5.72
CA GLU A 39 -1.36 -16.11 -6.93
C GLU A 39 0.13 -16.05 -6.60
N VAL A 40 0.54 -15.25 -5.59
CA VAL A 40 1.92 -15.22 -5.11
C VAL A 40 2.34 -16.58 -4.56
N ALA A 41 1.47 -17.24 -3.76
CA ALA A 41 1.80 -18.54 -3.19
C ALA A 41 1.95 -19.64 -4.26
N GLU A 42 1.14 -19.60 -5.33
CA GLU A 42 1.25 -20.49 -6.49
C GLU A 42 2.51 -20.22 -7.30
N GLU A 43 2.81 -18.95 -7.59
CA GLU A 43 4.00 -18.53 -8.33
C GLU A 43 5.30 -18.96 -7.62
N LEU A 44 5.32 -18.83 -6.29
CA LEU A 44 6.43 -19.31 -5.45
C LEU A 44 6.43 -20.82 -5.24
N ARG A 45 5.45 -21.56 -5.79
CA ARG A 45 5.25 -23.00 -5.61
C ARG A 45 5.23 -23.41 -4.13
N GLN A 46 4.63 -22.57 -3.28
CA GLN A 46 4.57 -22.76 -1.83
C GLN A 46 5.96 -22.88 -1.15
N ALA A 47 7.02 -22.38 -1.79
CA ALA A 47 8.37 -22.43 -1.25
C ALA A 47 8.51 -21.53 0.00
N PRO A 48 9.38 -21.90 0.97
CA PRO A 48 9.64 -21.06 2.14
C PRO A 48 10.21 -19.69 1.77
N ILE A 49 9.58 -18.64 2.28
CA ILE A 49 9.98 -17.25 2.03
C ILE A 49 11.22 -16.91 2.87
N GLY A 50 12.27 -16.44 2.20
CA GLY A 50 13.50 -15.96 2.83
C GLY A 50 13.46 -14.45 3.12
N ALA A 51 12.86 -13.66 2.23
CA ALA A 51 12.73 -12.21 2.43
C ALA A 51 11.53 -11.62 1.67
N VAL A 52 10.98 -10.53 2.22
CA VAL A 52 10.01 -9.64 1.56
C VAL A 52 10.53 -8.22 1.72
N MET A 53 10.83 -7.53 0.62
CA MET A 53 11.53 -6.25 0.63
C MET A 53 10.86 -5.24 -0.30
N ASN A 54 10.61 -4.03 0.17
CA ASN A 54 10.21 -2.93 -0.70
C ASN A 54 11.43 -2.50 -1.54
N THR A 55 11.30 -2.50 -2.85
CA THR A 55 12.37 -2.12 -3.80
C THR A 55 12.16 -0.71 -4.36
N GLY A 56 11.02 -0.08 -4.06
CA GLY A 56 10.70 1.28 -4.43
C GLY A 56 9.29 1.38 -4.97
N THR A 57 9.16 1.99 -6.13
CA THR A 57 7.88 2.32 -6.74
C THR A 57 7.94 2.06 -8.25
N THR A 58 6.89 1.46 -8.81
CA THR A 58 6.76 1.25 -10.25
C THR A 58 6.59 2.57 -11.00
N ALA A 59 6.67 2.54 -12.34
CA ALA A 59 6.40 3.70 -13.18
C ALA A 59 4.98 4.28 -13.02
N GLN A 60 4.04 3.47 -12.53
CA GLN A 60 2.65 3.85 -12.27
C GLN A 60 2.46 4.45 -10.86
N GLY A 61 3.50 4.51 -10.04
CA GLY A 61 3.42 5.05 -8.68
C GLY A 61 2.95 4.02 -7.63
N HIS A 62 2.87 2.74 -7.98
CA HIS A 62 2.53 1.66 -7.06
C HIS A 62 3.77 1.15 -6.35
N ASP A 63 3.67 0.64 -5.13
CA ASP A 63 4.86 0.11 -4.46
C ASP A 63 5.34 -1.16 -5.15
N GLU A 64 6.65 -1.25 -5.32
CA GLU A 64 7.31 -2.42 -5.86
C GLU A 64 7.95 -3.22 -4.71
N TRP A 65 7.74 -4.52 -4.72
CA TRP A 65 8.23 -5.43 -3.69
C TRP A 65 8.86 -6.67 -4.32
N LEU A 66 9.98 -7.08 -3.75
CA LEU A 66 10.64 -8.35 -4.03
C LEU A 66 10.28 -9.38 -2.96
N VAL A 67 9.81 -10.54 -3.41
CA VAL A 67 9.63 -11.74 -2.58
C VAL A 67 10.69 -12.76 -2.99
N ARG A 68 11.62 -13.05 -2.08
CA ARG A 68 12.72 -13.98 -2.32
C ARG A 68 12.46 -15.31 -1.64
N VAL A 69 12.52 -16.39 -2.44
CA VAL A 69 12.63 -17.78 -2.00
C VAL A 69 14.00 -18.32 -2.41
N GLN A 70 14.30 -19.59 -2.13
CA GLN A 70 15.65 -20.15 -2.39
C GLN A 70 16.09 -19.99 -3.85
N ASP A 71 15.21 -20.34 -4.79
CA ASP A 71 15.54 -20.44 -6.21
C ASP A 71 14.79 -19.41 -7.08
N CYS A 72 14.15 -18.41 -6.47
CA CYS A 72 13.39 -17.40 -7.21
C CYS A 72 13.32 -16.05 -6.48
N ASP A 73 13.38 -14.99 -7.31
CA ASP A 73 13.13 -13.60 -6.98
C ASP A 73 11.86 -13.13 -7.70
N LEU A 74 10.72 -13.16 -7.00
CA LEU A 74 9.42 -12.74 -7.52
C LEU A 74 9.23 -11.24 -7.30
N LEU A 75 9.01 -10.47 -8.37
CA LEU A 75 8.71 -9.05 -8.28
C LEU A 75 7.21 -8.80 -8.38
N VAL A 76 6.66 -8.05 -7.42
CA VAL A 76 5.22 -7.72 -7.36
C VAL A 76 5.00 -6.22 -7.23
N SER A 77 3.85 -5.77 -7.75
CA SER A 77 3.31 -4.44 -7.49
C SER A 77 2.22 -4.54 -6.43
N VAL A 78 2.24 -3.62 -5.47
CA VAL A 78 1.23 -3.51 -4.41
C VAL A 78 0.43 -2.23 -4.60
N ILE A 79 -0.87 -2.39 -4.84
CA ILE A 79 -1.78 -1.33 -5.25
C ILE A 79 -2.72 -1.02 -4.10
N ALA A 80 -2.69 0.22 -3.62
CA ALA A 80 -3.59 0.69 -2.58
C ALA A 80 -5.03 0.83 -3.11
N GLU A 81 -5.98 0.25 -2.39
CA GLU A 81 -7.41 0.31 -2.68
C GLU A 81 -8.12 1.05 -1.55
N ALA A 82 -8.69 2.21 -1.89
CA ALA A 82 -9.44 3.02 -0.94
C ALA A 82 -10.76 2.32 -0.57
N PRO A 83 -11.18 2.35 0.70
CA PRO A 83 -12.46 1.80 1.10
C PRO A 83 -13.62 2.64 0.51
N PRO A 84 -14.80 2.05 0.27
CA PRO A 84 -15.97 2.76 -0.29
C PRO A 84 -16.58 3.79 0.67
N GLY A 85 -16.08 3.88 1.90
CA GLY A 85 -16.54 4.75 2.97
C GLY A 85 -15.54 4.75 4.12
N PRO A 86 -15.95 5.07 5.35
CA PRO A 86 -15.06 4.98 6.52
C PRO A 86 -14.47 3.57 6.64
N GLY A 87 -13.14 3.47 6.66
CA GLY A 87 -12.44 2.20 6.69
C GLY A 87 -10.93 2.37 6.52
N LYS A 88 -10.20 1.25 6.55
CA LYS A 88 -8.77 1.24 6.20
C LYS A 88 -8.57 1.02 4.71
N THR A 89 -7.48 1.54 4.17
CA THR A 89 -6.95 1.16 2.87
C THR A 89 -6.60 -0.33 2.88
N THR A 90 -6.98 -1.04 1.83
CA THR A 90 -6.55 -2.42 1.57
C THR A 90 -5.58 -2.45 0.40
N TYR A 91 -4.97 -3.59 0.13
CA TYR A 91 -3.98 -3.70 -0.94
C TYR A 91 -4.27 -4.91 -1.81
N ARG A 92 -4.16 -4.70 -3.12
CA ARG A 92 -4.17 -5.75 -4.14
C ARG A 92 -2.75 -5.95 -4.65
N VAL A 93 -2.42 -7.18 -5.00
CA VAL A 93 -1.08 -7.57 -5.45
C VAL A 93 -1.15 -8.01 -6.90
N GLU A 94 -0.23 -7.52 -7.73
CA GLU A 94 -0.07 -7.91 -9.13
C GLU A 94 1.37 -8.40 -9.36
N ILE A 95 1.54 -9.52 -10.06
CA ILE A 95 2.87 -10.04 -10.41
C ILE A 95 3.45 -9.21 -11.56
N LEU A 96 4.66 -8.69 -11.36
CA LEU A 96 5.40 -7.92 -12.37
C LEU A 96 6.42 -8.80 -13.10
N HIS A 97 7.16 -9.62 -12.34
CA HIS A 97 8.14 -10.55 -12.88
C HIS A 97 7.98 -11.90 -12.18
N PRO A 98 7.43 -12.93 -12.87
CA PRO A 98 7.23 -14.26 -12.31
C PRO A 98 8.57 -14.98 -12.06
N CYS A 99 8.51 -16.09 -11.33
CA CYS A 99 9.63 -17.02 -11.26
C CYS A 99 9.87 -17.64 -12.65
N GLU A 100 11.11 -17.70 -13.11
CA GLU A 100 11.44 -18.47 -14.31
C GLU A 100 11.22 -19.98 -14.05
N GLU A 101 10.64 -20.68 -15.03
CA GLU A 101 10.35 -22.14 -14.97
C GLU A 101 11.60 -23.02 -14.94
#